data_AF-A0AB33KLT1-F1
#
_entry.id   AF-A0AB33KLT1-F1
#
_cell.length_a   1.000
_cell.length_b   1.000
_cell.length_c   1.000
_cell.angle_alpha   90.00
_cell.angle_beta   90.00
_cell.angle_gamma   90.00
#
_symmetry.space_group_name_H-M   'P 1'
#
loop_
_entity.id
_entity.type
_entity.pdbx_description
1 polymer ?
#
loop_
_entity_poly.entity_id
_entity_poly.type
_entity_poly.pdbx_seq_one_letter_code
_entity_poly.pdbx_strand_id
1 'polypeptide(L)'
;MGVAEDREVPDGTVVGVGNSVSGGGFHAPVVQTGAFSGGVHTYYGPPAHSSLPPVPEWPQLGTAEPIALGVRRTRRLPGESPLPPYVERDCDRALGSRVREAVRSGGLVVVTGAPLSGKTRTAWAALFSNLSGTTRIFAPSPGADLRGLPALLRERGEQVCALWLDDLEGHLGENGLTTAVLAELVRLRVPVLATMDDEEYDARRFGTADRARVLSGAEPVELQREWSESELGRLAASDQEPRLRAAAARHGVHTVPEYLAVGPELMEEWRRARRPDAHPRGHLLVRAAIDLGRCGVSRISARALLNAQELYPEEAAAAEAESFEDALAWAADIRHGVTGLLSLVPGVRPAAWSVFGSLVADVEGRPDAPPVPIGMWSFAFVVAPDKGERWAVRWRAHEELVPLADTDPEIPALLGHINAVMGDVETAMHWFRRAADAGHAESAADIGQLLMGRDAEASRYLEQAAEAGVVRAQYQLGMLLAGRAQSWLTRAAEAGHTTAGQALPALRTVTDTPPDTVEA
;
A
#
# COMPACT_ATOMS: atom_id res chain seq x y z
N MET A 1 -14.19 65.71 -2.34
CA MET A 1 -14.08 65.01 -3.64
C MET A 1 -12.61 64.84 -3.93
N GLY A 2 -12.12 63.59 -3.96
CA GLY A 2 -10.70 63.22 -3.98
C GLY A 2 -10.05 63.46 -2.61
N VAL A 3 -9.35 62.55 -1.95
CA VAL A 3 -8.54 61.40 -2.40
C VAL A 3 -8.64 60.35 -1.27
N ALA A 4 -8.89 59.08 -1.60
CA ALA A 4 -9.09 58.02 -0.63
C ALA A 4 -7.76 57.45 -0.14
N GLU A 5 -7.77 57.07 1.14
CA GLU A 5 -6.67 56.73 2.02
C GLU A 5 -5.89 55.46 1.64
N ASP A 6 -4.60 55.50 1.93
CA ASP A 6 -3.74 54.33 2.12
C ASP A 6 -4.31 53.38 3.17
N ARG A 7 -4.40 52.10 2.82
CA ARG A 7 -4.58 51.01 3.78
C ARG A 7 -3.64 49.86 3.42
N GLU A 8 -2.65 49.67 4.27
CA GLU A 8 -1.78 48.50 4.35
C GLU A 8 -2.59 47.21 4.58
N VAL A 9 -2.15 46.12 3.94
CA VAL A 9 -2.48 44.73 4.25
C VAL A 9 -1.19 43.91 4.09
N PRO A 10 -0.94 42.88 4.93
CA PRO A 10 0.41 42.51 5.38
C PRO A 10 1.12 41.44 4.55
N ASP A 11 2.42 41.38 4.85
CA ASP A 11 3.45 40.39 4.51
C ASP A 11 2.93 38.95 4.39
N GLY A 12 3.15 38.36 3.22
CA GLY A 12 2.92 36.96 2.93
C GLY A 12 4.07 36.42 2.10
N THR A 13 5.17 36.06 2.76
CA THR A 13 6.30 35.34 2.17
C THR A 13 5.84 34.01 1.60
N VAL A 14 5.63 33.96 0.28
CA VAL A 14 5.61 32.71 -0.48
C VAL A 14 7.06 32.31 -0.73
N VAL A 15 7.51 31.24 -0.07
CA VAL A 15 8.78 30.57 -0.39
C VAL A 15 8.62 29.95 -1.78
N GLY A 16 9.11 30.67 -2.79
CA GLY A 16 9.20 30.15 -4.16
C GLY A 16 10.20 29.00 -4.23
N VAL A 17 9.73 27.84 -4.71
CA VAL A 17 10.61 26.74 -5.13
C VAL A 17 11.29 27.18 -6.42
N GLY A 18 12.51 27.71 -6.29
CA GLY A 18 13.37 28.03 -7.43
C GLY A 18 14.12 26.80 -7.91
N ASN A 19 13.95 26.42 -9.17
CA ASN A 19 14.91 25.55 -9.85
C ASN A 19 16.16 26.37 -10.18
N SER A 20 17.28 26.11 -9.52
CA SER A 20 18.58 26.66 -9.91
C SER A 20 19.20 25.81 -11.02
N VAL A 21 19.31 26.36 -12.22
CA VAL A 21 20.19 25.80 -13.26
C VAL A 21 21.52 26.55 -13.16
N SER A 22 22.54 25.91 -12.60
CA SER A 22 23.91 26.43 -12.59
C SER A 22 24.72 25.73 -13.67
N GLY A 23 25.26 26.48 -14.65
CA GLY A 23 26.29 25.96 -15.56
C GLY A 23 26.21 26.32 -17.06
N GLY A 24 25.41 27.31 -17.48
CA GLY A 24 25.34 27.71 -18.89
C GLY A 24 25.68 29.19 -19.11
N GLY A 25 26.72 29.48 -19.90
CA GLY A 25 26.98 30.83 -20.42
C GLY A 25 26.10 31.12 -21.64
N PHE A 26 25.41 32.26 -21.65
CA PHE A 26 24.55 32.68 -22.76
C PHE A 26 25.34 33.49 -23.80
N HIS A 27 25.31 33.04 -25.06
CA HIS A 27 25.89 33.75 -26.21
C HIS A 27 24.80 34.28 -27.17
N ALA A 28 23.89 35.17 -26.70
CA ALA A 28 23.06 36.12 -27.49
C ALA A 28 21.83 36.61 -26.70
N PRO A 29 21.23 37.78 -27.02
CA PRO A 29 20.10 38.32 -26.27
C PRO A 29 18.80 37.54 -26.49
N VAL A 30 18.15 37.17 -25.39
CA VAL A 30 16.83 36.51 -25.37
C VAL A 30 15.74 37.56 -25.52
N VAL A 31 14.97 37.49 -26.61
CA VAL A 31 13.69 38.21 -26.73
C VAL A 31 12.60 37.27 -26.22
N GLN A 32 11.94 37.66 -25.12
CA GLN A 32 10.81 36.94 -24.55
C GLN A 32 9.51 37.41 -25.21
N THR A 33 8.91 36.58 -26.07
CA THR A 33 7.54 36.78 -26.57
C THR A 33 6.81 35.44 -26.73
N GLY A 34 5.66 35.31 -26.05
CA GLY A 34 4.47 34.58 -26.51
C GLY A 34 4.44 33.05 -26.36
N ALA A 35 3.50 32.58 -25.52
CA ALA A 35 2.81 31.28 -25.49
C ALA A 35 3.45 30.05 -26.17
N PHE A 36 3.77 29.03 -25.36
CA PHE A 36 4.08 27.68 -25.84
C PHE A 36 2.82 26.81 -25.88
N SER A 37 2.22 26.69 -27.07
CA SER A 37 1.34 25.58 -27.42
C SER A 37 2.17 24.39 -27.87
N GLY A 38 1.79 23.19 -27.42
CA GLY A 38 2.53 21.94 -27.56
C GLY A 38 3.05 21.64 -28.97
N GLY A 39 4.36 21.42 -29.04
CA GLY A 39 5.06 20.81 -30.15
C GLY A 39 6.39 20.29 -29.61
N VAL A 40 6.61 18.97 -29.68
CA VAL A 40 7.90 18.36 -29.37
C VAL A 40 8.92 18.92 -30.36
N HIS A 41 9.74 19.87 -29.91
CA HIS A 41 10.91 20.30 -30.68
C HIS A 41 12.02 19.27 -30.50
N THR A 42 12.02 18.26 -31.37
CA THR A 42 13.17 17.38 -31.55
C THR A 42 14.29 18.20 -32.18
N TYR A 43 15.24 18.67 -31.37
CA TYR A 43 16.51 19.14 -31.87
C TYR A 43 17.28 17.92 -32.41
N TYR A 44 17.26 17.72 -33.73
CA TYR A 44 18.26 16.89 -34.40
C TYR A 44 19.59 17.64 -34.33
N GLY A 45 20.29 17.50 -33.21
CA GLY A 45 21.74 17.64 -33.22
C GLY A 45 22.34 16.54 -34.10
N PRO A 46 23.49 16.77 -34.76
CA PRO A 46 24.22 15.68 -35.40
C PRO A 46 24.42 14.54 -34.38
N PRO A 47 24.44 13.26 -34.79
CA PRO A 47 24.58 12.16 -33.85
C PRO A 47 25.87 12.38 -33.07
N ALA A 48 25.74 12.62 -31.77
CA ALA A 48 26.89 12.62 -30.90
C ALA A 48 27.46 11.20 -30.99
N HIS A 49 28.63 11.05 -31.60
CA HIS A 49 29.56 10.03 -31.11
C HIS A 49 29.79 10.41 -29.65
N SER A 50 28.96 9.89 -28.74
CA SER A 50 28.99 10.26 -27.32
C SER A 50 30.32 9.76 -26.77
N SER A 51 31.32 10.63 -26.71
CA SER A 51 32.55 10.35 -26.00
C SER A 51 32.18 9.98 -24.57
N LEU A 52 32.61 8.80 -24.12
CA LEU A 52 32.43 8.35 -22.74
C LEU A 52 32.98 9.44 -21.78
N PRO A 53 32.26 9.77 -20.69
CA PRO A 53 32.70 10.82 -19.77
C PRO A 53 34.03 10.42 -19.11
N PRO A 54 34.95 11.37 -18.88
CA PRO A 54 36.23 11.08 -18.26
C PRO A 54 36.06 10.56 -16.83
N VAL A 55 36.98 9.70 -16.38
CA VAL A 55 36.88 9.01 -15.07
C VAL A 55 36.65 9.94 -13.86
N PRO A 56 37.27 11.15 -13.79
CA PRO A 56 37.01 12.07 -12.68
C PRO A 56 35.56 12.54 -12.56
N GLU A 57 34.76 12.44 -13.62
CA GLU A 57 33.33 12.78 -13.61
C GLU A 57 32.44 11.62 -13.14
N TRP A 58 32.99 10.41 -13.04
CA TRP A 58 32.22 9.25 -12.58
C TRP A 58 31.91 9.38 -11.08
N PRO A 59 30.70 9.05 -10.63
CA PRO A 59 30.36 9.14 -9.21
C PRO A 59 31.23 8.23 -8.36
N GLN A 60 31.57 8.67 -7.15
CA GLN A 60 32.22 7.82 -6.15
C GLN A 60 31.18 6.93 -5.48
N LEU A 61 31.51 5.67 -5.20
CA LEU A 61 30.60 4.68 -4.61
C LEU A 61 29.95 5.17 -3.30
N GLY A 62 30.68 5.90 -2.46
CA GLY A 62 30.19 6.42 -1.19
C GLY A 62 29.21 7.60 -1.32
N THR A 63 29.18 8.26 -2.48
CA THR A 63 28.27 9.39 -2.79
C THR A 63 27.27 9.06 -3.89
N ALA A 64 27.41 7.90 -4.55
CA ALA A 64 26.57 7.47 -5.64
C ALA A 64 25.17 7.14 -5.12
N GLU A 65 24.15 7.65 -5.81
CA GLU A 65 22.77 7.32 -5.48
C GLU A 65 22.39 5.96 -6.10
N PRO A 66 22.03 4.95 -5.29
CA PRO A 66 21.73 3.62 -5.80
C PRO A 66 20.55 3.63 -6.78
N ILE A 67 19.61 4.55 -6.56
CA ILE A 67 18.42 4.72 -7.39
C ILE A 67 18.76 5.21 -8.79
N ALA A 68 19.75 6.09 -8.93
CA ALA A 68 20.23 6.53 -10.23
C ALA A 68 20.90 5.38 -11.01
N LEU A 69 21.22 4.29 -10.33
CA LEU A 69 21.90 3.11 -10.86
C LEU A 69 20.95 1.89 -10.97
N GLY A 70 19.63 2.13 -10.98
CA GLY A 70 18.62 1.12 -11.25
C GLY A 70 17.94 0.53 -10.02
N VAL A 71 18.43 0.81 -8.79
CA VAL A 71 17.76 0.33 -7.58
C VAL A 71 16.40 1.00 -7.45
N ARG A 72 15.32 0.22 -7.52
CA ARG A 72 13.95 0.76 -7.40
C ARG A 72 13.74 1.47 -6.07
N ARG A 73 13.09 2.63 -6.13
CA ARG A 73 12.70 3.40 -4.94
C ARG A 73 11.68 2.60 -4.13
N THR A 74 11.74 2.78 -2.83
CA THR A 74 10.71 2.25 -1.92
C THR A 74 9.77 3.37 -1.49
N ARG A 75 8.76 3.00 -0.69
CA ARG A 75 7.87 3.97 -0.05
C ARG A 75 8.69 5.11 0.59
N ARG A 76 8.26 6.36 0.38
CA ARG A 76 8.83 7.51 1.07
C ARG A 76 8.22 7.67 2.46
N LEU A 77 9.07 7.76 3.47
CA LEU A 77 8.71 8.16 4.82
C LEU A 77 9.37 9.53 5.10
N PRO A 78 8.63 10.52 5.65
CA PRO A 78 9.17 11.84 5.92
C PRO A 78 10.43 11.79 6.79
N GLY A 79 11.51 12.44 6.34
CA GLY A 79 12.78 12.49 7.08
C GLY A 79 13.65 11.23 6.99
N GLU A 80 13.23 10.19 6.26
CA GLU A 80 13.99 8.94 6.11
C GLU A 80 14.69 8.81 4.76
N SER A 81 15.69 7.93 4.71
CA SER A 81 16.35 7.51 3.47
C SER A 81 15.35 6.96 2.45
N PRO A 82 15.53 7.20 1.13
CA PRO A 82 14.64 6.70 0.09
C PRO A 82 14.66 5.17 -0.06
N LEU A 83 15.67 4.50 0.51
CA LEU A 83 15.78 3.04 0.59
C LEU A 83 15.90 2.62 2.06
N PRO A 84 15.24 1.53 2.48
CA PRO A 84 15.47 0.95 3.80
C PRO A 84 16.90 0.37 3.88
N PRO A 85 17.37 0.09 5.12
CA PRO A 85 18.56 -0.72 5.34
C PRO A 85 18.52 -2.01 4.52
N TYR A 86 19.68 -2.43 4.05
CA TYR A 86 19.79 -3.68 3.32
C TYR A 86 19.69 -4.86 4.28
N VAL A 87 18.85 -5.83 3.96
CA VAL A 87 18.80 -7.11 4.67
C VAL A 87 19.65 -8.11 3.90
N GLU A 88 20.63 -8.69 4.58
CA GLU A 88 21.58 -9.64 3.98
C GLU A 88 20.85 -10.85 3.39
N ARG A 89 21.21 -11.21 2.15
CA ARG A 89 20.71 -12.38 1.42
C ARG A 89 21.65 -13.56 1.59
N ASP A 90 21.15 -14.77 1.45
CA ASP A 90 21.96 -15.99 1.65
C ASP A 90 23.13 -16.09 0.66
N CYS A 91 22.97 -15.50 -0.53
CA CYS A 91 24.00 -15.49 -1.55
C CYS A 91 25.11 -14.44 -1.30
N ASP A 92 24.95 -13.51 -0.34
CA ASP A 92 25.86 -12.36 -0.18
C ASP A 92 27.28 -12.76 0.15
N ARG A 93 27.47 -13.84 0.91
CA ARG A 93 28.80 -14.37 1.21
C ARG A 93 29.52 -14.84 -0.07
N ALA A 94 28.81 -15.53 -0.95
CA ALA A 94 29.33 -16.03 -2.22
C ALA A 94 29.56 -14.86 -3.19
N LEU A 95 28.57 -13.98 -3.33
CA LEU A 95 28.64 -12.77 -4.16
C LEU A 95 29.81 -11.86 -3.74
N GLY A 96 29.94 -11.57 -2.45
CA GLY A 96 31.05 -10.78 -1.92
C GLY A 96 32.42 -11.42 -2.17
N SER A 97 32.50 -12.76 -2.15
CA SER A 97 33.74 -13.48 -2.50
C SER A 97 34.10 -13.28 -3.97
N ARG A 98 33.12 -13.38 -4.88
CA ARG A 98 33.31 -13.11 -6.32
C ARG A 98 33.65 -11.65 -6.61
N VAL A 99 33.03 -10.70 -5.92
CA VAL A 99 33.37 -9.27 -6.05
C VAL A 99 34.81 -9.00 -5.59
N ARG A 100 35.25 -9.55 -4.45
CA ARG A 100 36.64 -9.41 -3.98
C ARG A 100 37.67 -10.10 -4.89
N GLU A 101 37.28 -11.15 -5.59
CA GLU A 101 38.09 -11.75 -6.65
C GLU A 101 38.19 -10.82 -7.86
N ALA A 102 37.05 -10.34 -8.37
CA ALA A 102 37.00 -9.41 -9.49
C ALA A 102 37.76 -8.10 -9.21
N VAL A 103 37.80 -7.61 -7.97
CA VAL A 103 38.63 -6.45 -7.60
C VAL A 103 40.13 -6.75 -7.73
N ARG A 104 40.56 -7.98 -7.47
CA ARG A 104 41.99 -8.38 -7.54
C ARG A 104 42.44 -8.67 -8.97
N SER A 105 41.60 -9.33 -9.76
CA SER A 105 41.95 -9.81 -11.11
C SER A 105 41.26 -9.09 -12.26
N GLY A 106 40.30 -8.21 -11.98
CA GLY A 106 39.26 -7.84 -12.93
C GLY A 106 38.31 -9.02 -13.19
N GLY A 107 37.31 -8.80 -14.04
CA GLY A 107 36.37 -9.86 -14.47
C GLY A 107 34.92 -9.46 -14.35
N LEU A 108 34.05 -10.34 -14.86
CA LEU A 108 32.60 -10.17 -14.86
C LEU A 108 31.98 -10.99 -13.73
N VAL A 109 31.22 -10.32 -12.88
CA VAL A 109 30.34 -10.94 -11.87
C VAL A 109 28.91 -10.65 -12.30
N VAL A 110 28.12 -11.70 -12.51
CA VAL A 110 26.71 -11.59 -12.91
C VAL A 110 25.82 -12.08 -11.79
N VAL A 111 24.84 -11.27 -11.40
CA VAL A 111 23.75 -11.67 -10.51
C VAL A 111 22.51 -11.91 -11.35
N THR A 112 22.00 -13.14 -11.32
CA THR A 112 20.78 -13.51 -12.04
C THR A 112 19.63 -13.75 -11.07
N GLY A 113 18.42 -13.89 -11.58
CA GLY A 113 17.20 -14.02 -10.79
C GLY A 113 15.98 -13.61 -11.60
N ALA A 114 14.80 -14.09 -11.21
CA ALA A 114 13.53 -13.65 -11.79
C ALA A 114 13.27 -12.12 -11.61
N PRO A 115 12.28 -11.53 -12.31
CA PRO A 115 11.86 -10.16 -12.07
C PRO A 115 11.49 -9.91 -10.60
N LEU A 116 11.88 -8.75 -10.07
CA LEU A 116 11.62 -8.34 -8.67
C LEU A 116 12.14 -9.33 -7.61
N SER A 117 13.23 -10.04 -7.87
CA SER A 117 13.97 -10.84 -6.88
C SER A 117 14.92 -10.00 -5.99
N GLY A 118 15.16 -8.73 -6.38
CA GLY A 118 16.07 -7.82 -5.68
C GLY A 118 17.52 -7.84 -6.18
N LYS A 119 17.76 -8.31 -7.42
CA LYS A 119 19.10 -8.42 -8.06
C LYS A 119 19.91 -7.15 -7.92
N THR A 120 19.38 -6.04 -8.44
CA THR A 120 20.04 -4.73 -8.46
C THR A 120 20.36 -4.23 -7.06
N ARG A 121 19.44 -4.39 -6.09
CA ARG A 121 19.68 -3.98 -4.69
C ARG A 121 20.78 -4.82 -4.03
N THR A 122 20.81 -6.12 -4.32
CA THR A 122 21.77 -7.09 -3.78
C THR A 122 23.15 -6.90 -4.38
N ALA A 123 23.24 -6.76 -5.70
CA ALA A 123 24.47 -6.42 -6.41
C ALA A 123 25.05 -5.08 -5.92
N TRP A 124 24.21 -4.06 -5.71
CA TRP A 124 24.63 -2.78 -5.14
C TRP A 124 25.20 -2.92 -3.73
N ALA A 125 24.52 -3.68 -2.86
CA ALA A 125 24.99 -3.93 -1.50
C ALA A 125 26.34 -4.68 -1.49
N ALA A 126 26.55 -5.59 -2.43
CA ALA A 126 27.82 -6.29 -2.60
C ALA A 126 28.95 -5.34 -3.04
N LEU A 127 28.71 -4.37 -3.94
CA LEU A 127 29.72 -3.35 -4.24
C LEU A 127 30.06 -2.54 -3.00
N PHE A 128 29.04 -1.98 -2.36
CA PHE A 128 29.21 -1.09 -1.21
C PHE A 128 29.96 -1.76 -0.06
N SER A 129 29.74 -3.06 0.16
CA SER A 129 30.37 -3.80 1.26
C SER A 129 31.79 -4.31 0.94
N ASN A 130 32.21 -4.33 -0.33
CA ASN A 130 33.47 -4.95 -0.75
C ASN A 130 34.45 -3.99 -1.44
N LEU A 131 34.01 -2.80 -1.83
CA LEU A 131 34.84 -1.77 -2.46
C LEU A 131 34.94 -0.54 -1.55
N SER A 132 36.00 0.25 -1.73
CA SER A 132 36.14 1.54 -1.05
C SER A 132 35.06 2.52 -1.52
N GLY A 133 34.54 3.36 -0.61
CA GLY A 133 33.64 4.46 -0.97
C GLY A 133 34.23 5.45 -1.97
N THR A 134 35.57 5.51 -2.11
CA THR A 134 36.25 6.36 -3.10
C THR A 134 36.31 5.77 -4.52
N THR A 135 35.86 4.52 -4.71
CA THR A 135 35.85 3.85 -6.01
C THR A 135 34.94 4.59 -6.99
N ARG A 136 35.44 4.87 -8.20
CA ARG A 136 34.67 5.49 -9.29
C ARG A 136 33.80 4.45 -9.99
N ILE A 137 32.50 4.69 -10.07
CA ILE A 137 31.54 3.77 -10.69
C ILE A 137 31.10 4.33 -12.04
N PHE A 138 31.28 3.57 -13.10
CA PHE A 138 30.69 3.88 -14.40
C PHE A 138 29.47 3.00 -14.65
N ALA A 139 28.33 3.64 -14.94
CA ALA A 139 27.09 2.98 -15.31
C ALA A 139 26.61 3.54 -16.65
N PRO A 140 27.02 2.93 -17.77
CA PRO A 140 26.56 3.36 -19.08
C PRO A 140 25.05 3.13 -19.25
N SER A 141 24.39 3.95 -20.06
CA SER A 141 23.01 3.64 -20.50
C SER A 141 23.00 2.41 -21.41
N PRO A 142 21.90 1.63 -21.44
CA PRO A 142 21.74 0.53 -22.40
C PRO A 142 22.02 1.00 -23.84
N GLY A 143 22.78 0.20 -24.59
CA GLY A 143 23.20 0.53 -25.96
C GLY A 143 24.38 1.50 -26.11
N ALA A 144 24.99 2.00 -25.02
CA ALA A 144 26.18 2.84 -25.10
C ALA A 144 27.39 2.12 -25.73
N ASP A 145 28.23 2.85 -26.47
CA ASP A 145 29.44 2.32 -27.08
C ASP A 145 30.59 2.19 -26.07
N LEU A 146 30.93 0.95 -25.70
CA LEU A 146 31.96 0.64 -24.71
C LEU A 146 33.34 0.38 -25.33
N ARG A 147 33.50 0.45 -26.66
CA ARG A 147 34.79 0.16 -27.32
C ARG A 147 35.89 1.14 -26.94
N GLY A 148 35.53 2.38 -26.62
CA GLY A 148 36.45 3.42 -26.14
C GLY A 148 36.85 3.29 -24.66
N LEU A 149 36.12 2.48 -23.88
CA LEU A 149 36.27 2.40 -22.43
C LEU A 149 37.68 1.95 -22.00
N PRO A 150 38.33 0.95 -22.64
CA PRO A 150 39.69 0.56 -22.28
C PRO A 150 40.73 1.67 -22.46
N ALA A 151 40.58 2.53 -23.47
CA ALA A 151 41.51 3.63 -23.70
C ALA A 151 41.41 4.67 -22.57
N LEU A 152 40.17 5.06 -22.26
CA LEU A 152 39.86 5.99 -21.17
C LEU A 152 40.34 5.46 -19.81
N LEU A 153 40.18 4.17 -19.55
CA LEU A 153 40.62 3.53 -18.31
C LEU A 153 42.14 3.35 -18.18
N ARG A 154 42.92 3.46 -19.26
CA ARG A 154 44.40 3.51 -19.18
C ARG A 154 44.89 4.87 -18.70
N GLU A 155 44.11 5.91 -18.95
CA GLU A 155 44.42 7.31 -18.59
C GLU A 155 43.90 7.70 -17.20
N ARG A 156 43.28 6.76 -16.47
CA ARG A 156 42.63 7.01 -15.16
C ARG A 156 43.59 7.35 -14.00
N GLY A 157 44.90 7.22 -14.21
CA GLY A 157 45.90 7.35 -13.15
C GLY A 157 45.70 6.34 -12.02
N GLU A 158 45.73 6.81 -10.77
CA GLU A 158 45.59 5.97 -9.57
C GLU A 158 44.12 5.70 -9.17
N GLN A 159 43.16 6.19 -9.96
CA GLN A 159 41.75 6.03 -9.64
C GLN A 159 41.33 4.55 -9.75
N VAL A 160 40.74 4.04 -8.66
CA VAL A 160 40.12 2.71 -8.64
C VAL A 160 38.73 2.83 -9.25
N CYS A 161 38.44 2.00 -10.24
CA CYS A 161 37.19 2.05 -10.99
C CYS A 161 36.47 0.70 -10.98
N ALA A 162 35.14 0.73 -11.05
CA ALA A 162 34.31 -0.43 -11.33
C ALA A 162 33.26 -0.08 -12.40
N LEU A 163 32.89 -1.08 -13.20
CA LEU A 163 31.83 -0.97 -14.19
C LEU A 163 30.56 -1.61 -13.61
N TRP A 164 29.44 -0.90 -13.71
CA TRP A 164 28.12 -1.35 -13.29
C TRP A 164 27.21 -1.46 -14.51
N LEU A 165 26.67 -2.66 -14.77
CA LEU A 165 25.80 -2.95 -15.90
C LEU A 165 24.49 -3.55 -15.38
N ASP A 166 23.51 -2.71 -15.08
CA ASP A 166 22.16 -3.19 -14.76
C ASP A 166 21.49 -3.66 -16.06
N ASP A 167 20.79 -4.79 -16.02
CA ASP A 167 20.18 -5.45 -17.19
C ASP A 167 21.20 -5.67 -18.33
N LEU A 168 22.19 -6.54 -18.06
CA LEU A 168 23.36 -6.84 -18.90
C LEU A 168 23.00 -7.09 -20.37
N GLU A 169 21.85 -7.67 -20.66
CA GLU A 169 21.34 -7.90 -22.02
C GLU A 169 21.36 -6.62 -22.88
N GLY A 170 21.09 -5.45 -22.30
CA GLY A 170 21.11 -4.15 -22.97
C GLY A 170 22.52 -3.63 -23.28
N HIS A 171 23.55 -4.28 -22.73
CA HIS A 171 24.95 -3.94 -22.89
C HIS A 171 25.72 -4.97 -23.72
N LEU A 172 25.10 -6.07 -24.16
CA LEU A 172 25.75 -7.10 -24.97
C LEU A 172 25.65 -6.81 -26.47
N GLY A 173 26.78 -6.86 -27.19
CA GLY A 173 26.80 -6.75 -28.65
C GLY A 173 28.07 -6.09 -29.17
N GLU A 174 28.13 -5.86 -30.48
CA GLU A 174 29.32 -5.38 -31.19
C GLU A 174 29.90 -4.06 -30.64
N ASN A 175 29.02 -3.15 -30.21
CA ASN A 175 29.41 -1.87 -29.62
C ASN A 175 29.41 -1.88 -28.09
N GLY A 176 28.95 -2.96 -27.46
CA GLY A 176 28.81 -3.05 -26.00
C GLY A 176 29.97 -3.81 -25.34
N LEU A 177 29.63 -4.61 -24.33
CA LEU A 177 30.55 -5.52 -23.69
C LEU A 177 30.77 -6.73 -24.61
N THR A 178 31.93 -6.76 -25.25
CA THR A 178 32.43 -7.89 -26.03
C THR A 178 33.49 -8.64 -25.24
N THR A 179 33.85 -9.85 -25.69
CA THR A 179 34.97 -10.61 -25.11
C THR A 179 36.29 -9.83 -25.16
N ALA A 180 36.52 -9.06 -26.22
CA ALA A 180 37.70 -8.21 -26.36
C ALA A 180 37.72 -7.06 -25.34
N VAL A 181 36.58 -6.35 -25.16
CA VAL A 181 36.46 -5.30 -24.16
C VAL A 181 36.63 -5.88 -22.74
N LEU A 182 35.96 -7.01 -22.45
CA LEU A 182 36.08 -7.67 -21.15
C LEU A 182 37.52 -8.11 -20.86
N ALA A 183 38.24 -8.67 -21.82
CA ALA A 183 39.64 -9.06 -21.67
C ALA A 183 40.54 -7.85 -21.33
N GLU A 184 40.31 -6.70 -21.95
CA GLU A 184 41.01 -5.47 -21.61
C GLU A 184 40.66 -4.98 -20.20
N LEU A 185 39.40 -5.04 -19.78
CA LEU A 185 38.98 -4.69 -18.41
C LEU A 185 39.63 -5.60 -17.36
N VAL A 186 39.74 -6.90 -17.65
CA VAL A 186 40.49 -7.89 -16.83
C VAL A 186 41.95 -7.48 -16.72
N ARG A 187 42.62 -7.17 -17.85
CA ARG A 187 44.02 -6.76 -17.86
C ARG A 187 44.26 -5.46 -17.08
N LEU A 188 43.26 -4.57 -17.10
CA LEU A 188 43.24 -3.32 -16.33
C LEU A 188 42.76 -3.49 -14.89
N ARG A 189 42.41 -4.71 -14.45
CA ARG A 189 41.86 -5.02 -13.12
C ARG A 189 40.63 -4.18 -12.75
N VAL A 190 39.74 -3.97 -13.71
CA VAL A 190 38.46 -3.27 -13.51
C VAL A 190 37.38 -4.33 -13.33
N PRO A 191 36.79 -4.47 -12.14
CA PRO A 191 35.66 -5.36 -11.94
C PRO A 191 34.43 -4.85 -12.70
N VAL A 192 33.69 -5.77 -13.31
CA VAL A 192 32.39 -5.54 -13.92
C VAL A 192 31.36 -6.28 -13.08
N LEU A 193 30.45 -5.54 -12.46
CA LEU A 193 29.30 -6.13 -11.80
C LEU A 193 28.05 -5.88 -12.63
N ALA A 194 27.31 -6.93 -12.89
CA ALA A 194 26.14 -6.89 -13.74
C ALA A 194 24.95 -7.64 -13.12
N THR A 195 23.75 -7.20 -13.47
CA THR A 195 22.51 -7.94 -13.22
C THR A 195 21.96 -8.46 -14.53
N MET A 196 21.20 -9.55 -14.49
CA MET A 196 20.55 -10.10 -15.68
C MET A 196 19.30 -10.87 -15.27
N ASP A 197 18.27 -10.90 -16.11
CA ASP A 197 17.14 -11.80 -15.88
C ASP A 197 17.52 -13.27 -16.16
N ASP A 198 16.94 -14.22 -15.41
CA ASP A 198 17.23 -15.65 -15.60
C ASP A 198 16.82 -16.13 -16.99
N GLU A 199 15.66 -15.71 -17.51
CA GLU A 199 15.19 -16.12 -18.84
C GLU A 199 16.12 -15.56 -19.93
N GLU A 200 16.54 -14.31 -19.75
CA GLU A 200 17.46 -13.65 -20.68
C GLU A 200 18.86 -14.29 -20.66
N TYR A 201 19.33 -14.69 -19.48
CA TYR A 201 20.60 -15.38 -19.29
C TYR A 201 20.57 -16.77 -19.94
N ASP A 202 19.54 -17.58 -19.66
CA ASP A 202 19.38 -18.90 -20.25
C ASP A 202 19.26 -18.86 -21.78
N ALA A 203 18.52 -17.88 -22.31
CA ALA A 203 18.37 -17.69 -23.76
C ALA A 203 19.69 -17.32 -24.48
N ARG A 204 20.68 -16.76 -23.76
CA ARG A 204 21.90 -16.19 -24.34
C ARG A 204 23.20 -16.89 -23.96
N ARG A 205 23.20 -17.72 -22.90
CA ARG A 205 24.43 -18.39 -22.43
C ARG A 205 24.91 -19.53 -23.33
N PHE A 206 24.04 -20.04 -24.21
CA PHE A 206 24.37 -21.11 -25.14
C PHE A 206 24.57 -20.60 -26.57
N GLY A 207 25.56 -21.16 -27.28
CA GLY A 207 25.85 -20.88 -28.69
C GLY A 207 27.26 -20.32 -28.94
N THR A 208 27.53 -19.94 -30.20
CA THR A 208 28.84 -19.44 -30.65
C THR A 208 28.89 -17.93 -30.88
N ALA A 209 27.77 -17.23 -30.69
CA ALA A 209 27.72 -15.79 -30.80
C ALA A 209 28.60 -15.12 -29.75
N ASP A 210 29.20 -13.96 -30.06
CA ASP A 210 30.10 -13.27 -29.13
C ASP A 210 29.44 -12.92 -27.80
N ARG A 211 28.12 -12.71 -27.79
CA ARG A 211 27.31 -12.53 -26.58
C ARG A 211 27.37 -13.74 -25.64
N ALA A 212 27.25 -14.95 -26.18
CA ALA A 212 27.32 -16.19 -25.40
C ALA A 212 28.72 -16.40 -24.81
N ARG A 213 29.77 -16.01 -25.53
CA ARG A 213 31.17 -16.12 -25.06
C ARG A 213 31.49 -15.17 -23.90
N VAL A 214 30.86 -14.01 -23.85
CA VAL A 214 30.99 -13.10 -22.69
C VAL A 214 30.40 -13.74 -21.44
N LEU A 215 29.24 -14.39 -21.58
CA LEU A 215 28.55 -15.05 -20.46
C LEU A 215 29.21 -16.38 -20.07
N SER A 216 29.79 -17.15 -21.01
CA SER A 216 30.39 -18.46 -20.71
C SER A 216 31.56 -18.42 -19.72
N GLY A 217 32.19 -17.26 -19.55
CA GLY A 217 33.28 -17.07 -18.60
C GLY A 217 32.84 -16.67 -17.20
N ALA A 218 31.56 -16.38 -16.97
CA ALA A 218 31.03 -15.95 -15.68
C ALA A 218 30.12 -17.04 -15.09
N GLU A 219 30.43 -17.50 -13.90
CA GLU A 219 29.49 -18.30 -13.12
C GLU A 219 28.51 -17.32 -12.44
N PRO A 220 27.19 -17.41 -12.72
CA PRO A 220 26.21 -16.47 -12.17
C PRO A 220 25.98 -16.74 -10.68
N VAL A 221 25.72 -15.68 -9.92
CA VAL A 221 25.15 -15.81 -8.57
C VAL A 221 23.63 -15.71 -8.72
N GLU A 222 22.95 -16.84 -8.59
CA GLU A 222 21.50 -16.92 -8.70
C GLU A 222 20.83 -16.37 -7.44
N LEU A 223 19.88 -15.46 -7.62
CA LEU A 223 19.09 -14.87 -6.55
C LEU A 223 17.66 -15.39 -6.59
N GLN A 224 17.27 -16.08 -5.52
CA GLN A 224 15.90 -16.56 -5.37
C GLN A 224 14.93 -15.40 -5.09
N ARG A 225 13.75 -15.46 -5.70
CA ARG A 225 12.69 -14.47 -5.48
C ARG A 225 12.05 -14.65 -4.09
N GLU A 226 11.81 -15.89 -3.70
CA GLU A 226 11.35 -16.25 -2.37
C GLU A 226 12.51 -16.21 -1.38
N TRP A 227 12.23 -15.72 -0.18
CA TRP A 227 13.24 -15.59 0.85
C TRP A 227 13.29 -16.86 1.70
N SER A 228 14.50 -17.32 2.04
CA SER A 228 14.65 -18.45 2.95
C SER A 228 14.18 -18.12 4.36
N GLU A 229 13.93 -19.13 5.19
CA GLU A 229 13.62 -18.92 6.61
C GLU A 229 14.70 -18.10 7.33
N SER A 230 15.97 -18.26 6.92
CA SER A 230 17.07 -17.52 7.52
C SER A 230 17.09 -16.05 7.08
N GLU A 231 16.73 -15.76 5.83
CA GLU A 231 16.54 -14.40 5.30
C GLU A 231 15.35 -13.72 5.99
N LEU A 232 14.24 -14.44 6.17
CA LEU A 232 13.07 -13.95 6.90
C LEU A 232 13.39 -13.70 8.39
N GLY A 233 14.25 -14.53 9.01
CA GLY A 233 14.75 -14.29 10.36
C GLY A 233 15.56 -12.99 10.47
N ARG A 234 16.41 -12.68 9.48
CA ARG A 234 17.15 -11.41 9.42
C ARG A 234 16.24 -10.21 9.15
N LEU A 235 15.21 -10.39 8.33
CA LEU A 235 14.18 -9.38 8.09
C LEU A 235 13.41 -9.04 9.37
N ALA A 236 12.98 -10.07 10.11
CA ALA A 236 12.24 -9.91 11.37
C ALA A 236 13.07 -9.20 12.45
N ALA A 237 14.40 -9.36 12.45
CA ALA A 237 15.30 -8.64 13.34
C ALA A 237 15.40 -7.13 13.04
N SER A 238 14.87 -6.66 11.90
CA SER A 238 14.83 -5.25 11.49
C SER A 238 13.49 -4.57 11.83
N ASP A 239 12.89 -4.93 12.97
CA ASP A 239 11.52 -4.56 13.37
C ASP A 239 11.27 -3.05 13.50
N GLN A 240 12.32 -2.28 13.80
CA GLN A 240 12.28 -0.83 13.93
C GLN A 240 12.02 -0.14 12.60
N GLU A 241 12.32 -0.77 11.45
CA GLU A 241 12.14 -0.13 10.14
C GLU A 241 10.74 -0.39 9.57
N PRO A 242 9.89 0.65 9.40
CA PRO A 242 8.49 0.44 9.04
C PRO A 242 8.26 -0.26 7.71
N ARG A 243 9.10 0.02 6.71
CA ARG A 243 9.02 -0.62 5.39
C ARG A 243 9.33 -2.11 5.45
N LEU A 244 10.38 -2.48 6.18
CA LEU A 244 10.80 -3.88 6.33
C LEU A 244 9.80 -4.67 7.16
N ARG A 245 9.31 -4.09 8.26
CA ARG A 245 8.24 -4.69 9.07
C ARG A 245 6.94 -4.89 8.30
N ALA A 246 6.53 -3.92 7.47
CA ALA A 246 5.32 -4.03 6.65
C ALA A 246 5.45 -5.09 5.55
N ALA A 247 6.64 -5.25 4.97
CA ALA A 247 6.94 -6.33 4.03
C ALA A 247 6.97 -7.69 4.73
N ALA A 248 7.59 -7.77 5.93
CA ALA A 248 7.63 -8.97 6.75
C ALA A 248 6.23 -9.43 7.16
N ALA A 249 5.30 -8.52 7.50
CA ALA A 249 3.94 -8.91 7.87
C ALA A 249 3.12 -9.52 6.71
N ARG A 250 3.58 -9.38 5.45
CA ARG A 250 2.85 -9.79 4.25
C ARG A 250 3.61 -10.81 3.38
N HIS A 251 4.71 -11.36 3.90
CA HIS A 251 5.42 -12.45 3.25
C HIS A 251 4.48 -13.65 3.04
N GLY A 252 4.63 -14.35 1.91
CA GLY A 252 3.74 -15.44 1.50
C GLY A 252 2.54 -15.02 0.66
N VAL A 253 2.13 -13.74 0.72
CA VAL A 253 1.20 -13.14 -0.26
C VAL A 253 1.98 -12.46 -1.37
N HIS A 254 3.00 -11.68 -0.99
CA HIS A 254 3.94 -11.05 -1.91
C HIS A 254 5.37 -11.40 -1.50
N THR A 255 6.30 -11.37 -2.45
CA THR A 255 7.72 -11.45 -2.09
C THR A 255 8.19 -10.11 -1.53
N VAL A 256 9.18 -10.14 -0.64
CA VAL A 256 9.68 -8.93 0.04
C VAL A 256 10.17 -7.87 -0.96
N PRO A 257 10.95 -8.20 -2.01
CA PRO A 257 11.43 -7.18 -2.94
C PRO A 257 10.30 -6.64 -3.85
N GLU A 258 9.33 -7.47 -4.23
CA GLU A 258 8.12 -7.04 -4.94
C GLU A 258 7.35 -5.99 -4.13
N TYR A 259 7.08 -6.30 -2.86
CA TYR A 259 6.36 -5.41 -1.94
C TYR A 259 7.04 -4.03 -1.83
N LEU A 260 8.37 -4.04 -1.65
CA LEU A 260 9.14 -2.82 -1.44
C LEU A 260 9.31 -1.98 -2.71
N ALA A 261 9.49 -2.62 -3.86
CA ALA A 261 9.86 -1.96 -5.10
C ALA A 261 8.66 -1.47 -5.93
N VAL A 262 7.55 -2.22 -5.93
CA VAL A 262 6.40 -1.92 -6.79
C VAL A 262 5.43 -0.93 -6.16
N GLY A 263 5.35 -0.92 -4.82
CA GLY A 263 4.38 -0.11 -4.09
C GLY A 263 4.32 1.38 -4.46
N PRO A 264 5.45 2.10 -4.56
CA PRO A 264 5.45 3.52 -4.92
C PRO A 264 4.90 3.81 -6.32
N GLU A 265 5.15 2.93 -7.28
CA GLU A 265 4.68 3.08 -8.67
C GLU A 265 3.17 2.87 -8.75
N LEU A 266 2.67 1.80 -8.12
CA LEU A 266 1.23 1.52 -8.00
C LEU A 266 0.47 2.63 -7.26
N MET A 267 1.05 3.15 -6.18
CA MET A 267 0.48 4.27 -5.43
C MET A 267 0.34 5.53 -6.30
N GLU A 268 1.33 5.82 -7.14
CA GLU A 268 1.27 6.96 -8.06
C GLU A 268 0.27 6.73 -9.20
N GLU A 269 0.20 5.52 -9.76
CA GLU A 269 -0.79 5.12 -10.76
C GLU A 269 -2.22 5.30 -10.21
N TRP A 270 -2.50 4.73 -9.02
CA TRP A 270 -3.79 4.87 -8.36
C TRP A 270 -4.17 6.33 -8.09
N ARG A 271 -3.22 7.17 -7.67
CA ARG A 271 -3.50 8.61 -7.45
C ARG A 271 -3.85 9.34 -8.72
N ARG A 272 -3.23 8.97 -9.85
CA ARG A 272 -3.45 9.57 -11.17
C ARG A 272 -4.77 9.11 -11.80
N ALA A 273 -5.22 7.91 -11.45
CA ALA A 273 -6.46 7.32 -11.95
C ALA A 273 -7.71 8.15 -11.61
N ARG A 274 -7.69 8.93 -10.51
CA ARG A 274 -8.83 9.79 -10.12
C ARG A 274 -9.22 10.88 -11.13
N ARG A 275 -8.39 11.12 -12.15
CA ARG A 275 -8.68 12.15 -13.16
C ARG A 275 -9.87 11.72 -14.02
N PRO A 276 -10.72 12.67 -14.46
CA PRO A 276 -11.91 12.34 -15.28
C PRO A 276 -11.59 11.62 -16.60
N ASP A 277 -10.41 11.85 -17.17
CA ASP A 277 -9.94 11.26 -18.44
C ASP A 277 -9.13 9.96 -18.25
N ALA A 278 -9.06 9.43 -17.03
CA ALA A 278 -8.32 8.22 -16.69
C ALA A 278 -9.28 7.09 -16.25
N HIS A 279 -9.21 6.67 -14.98
CA HIS A 279 -9.98 5.56 -14.42
C HIS A 279 -10.61 5.98 -13.08
N PRO A 280 -11.55 6.95 -13.07
CA PRO A 280 -12.12 7.48 -11.84
C PRO A 280 -12.87 6.43 -11.01
N ARG A 281 -13.56 5.48 -11.65
CA ARG A 281 -14.18 4.34 -10.95
C ARG A 281 -13.13 3.34 -10.52
N GLY A 282 -12.12 3.08 -11.34
CA GLY A 282 -10.96 2.27 -10.95
C GLY A 282 -10.29 2.78 -9.68
N HIS A 283 -10.06 4.10 -9.60
CA HIS A 283 -9.56 4.78 -8.41
C HIS A 283 -10.44 4.53 -7.18
N LEU A 284 -11.77 4.66 -7.34
CA LEU A 284 -12.73 4.46 -6.28
C LEU A 284 -12.76 3.00 -5.78
N LEU A 285 -12.73 2.02 -6.69
CA LEU A 285 -12.65 0.60 -6.32
C LEU A 285 -11.40 0.29 -5.51
N VAL A 286 -10.25 0.81 -5.92
CA VAL A 286 -9.00 0.64 -5.19
C VAL A 286 -9.05 1.36 -3.84
N ARG A 287 -9.67 2.55 -3.75
CA ARG A 287 -9.87 3.26 -2.48
C ARG A 287 -10.72 2.43 -1.50
N ALA A 288 -11.87 1.95 -1.95
CA ALA A 288 -12.75 1.10 -1.14
C ALA A 288 -12.03 -0.18 -0.69
N ALA A 289 -11.23 -0.79 -1.57
CA ALA A 289 -10.43 -1.96 -1.22
C ALA A 289 -9.31 -1.66 -0.21
N ILE A 290 -8.67 -0.48 -0.32
CA ILE A 290 -7.69 -0.01 0.68
C ILE A 290 -8.38 0.14 2.04
N ASP A 291 -9.53 0.81 2.12
CA ASP A 291 -10.23 1.04 3.39
C ASP A 291 -10.78 -0.28 3.99
N LEU A 292 -11.26 -1.21 3.17
CA LEU A 292 -11.56 -2.59 3.59
C LEU A 292 -10.31 -3.30 4.16
N GLY A 293 -9.16 -3.12 3.51
CA GLY A 293 -7.87 -3.64 3.97
C GLY A 293 -7.43 -3.04 5.31
N ARG A 294 -7.66 -1.72 5.52
CA ARG A 294 -7.42 -1.03 6.81
C ARG A 294 -8.36 -1.57 7.90
N CYS A 295 -9.60 -1.89 7.55
CA CYS A 295 -10.52 -2.58 8.44
C CYS A 295 -10.08 -4.03 8.73
N GLY A 296 -9.16 -4.63 7.98
CA GLY A 296 -8.70 -6.00 8.19
C GLY A 296 -9.37 -7.06 7.30
N VAL A 297 -10.10 -6.64 6.26
CA VAL A 297 -10.65 -7.54 5.24
C VAL A 297 -9.61 -7.75 4.13
N SER A 298 -9.21 -9.00 3.92
CA SER A 298 -8.14 -9.36 2.97
C SER A 298 -8.67 -9.99 1.68
N ARG A 299 -9.88 -10.58 1.73
CA ARG A 299 -10.52 -11.19 0.57
C ARG A 299 -11.86 -10.52 0.32
N ILE A 300 -11.93 -9.78 -0.77
CA ILE A 300 -13.06 -8.92 -1.09
C ILE A 300 -13.75 -9.47 -2.34
N SER A 301 -15.05 -9.77 -2.27
CA SER A 301 -15.80 -10.19 -3.46
C SER A 301 -16.08 -9.01 -4.39
N ALA A 302 -16.35 -9.27 -5.69
CA ALA A 302 -16.75 -8.22 -6.64
C ALA A 302 -18.02 -7.51 -6.18
N ARG A 303 -18.96 -8.23 -5.56
CA ARG A 303 -20.18 -7.64 -5.00
C ARG A 303 -19.85 -6.70 -3.84
N ALA A 304 -18.92 -7.07 -2.96
CA ALA A 304 -18.48 -6.21 -1.88
C ALA A 304 -17.77 -4.95 -2.41
N LEU A 305 -16.90 -5.08 -3.42
CA LEU A 305 -16.28 -3.93 -4.09
C LEU A 305 -17.32 -2.99 -4.71
N LEU A 306 -18.32 -3.56 -5.40
CA LEU A 306 -19.39 -2.78 -6.02
C LEU A 306 -20.17 -1.98 -4.97
N ASN A 307 -20.65 -2.64 -3.91
CA ASN A 307 -21.49 -2.03 -2.87
C ASN A 307 -20.71 -1.03 -2.00
N ALA A 308 -19.42 -1.26 -1.77
CA ALA A 308 -18.59 -0.36 -0.96
C ALA A 308 -18.49 1.06 -1.53
N GLN A 309 -18.74 1.24 -2.84
CA GLN A 309 -18.73 2.55 -3.50
C GLN A 309 -19.85 3.47 -3.00
N GLU A 310 -20.96 2.93 -2.48
CA GLU A 310 -22.07 3.71 -1.94
C GLU A 310 -21.66 4.56 -0.73
N LEU A 311 -20.55 4.20 -0.07
CA LEU A 311 -19.97 4.95 1.04
C LEU A 311 -19.18 6.20 0.60
N TYR A 312 -19.07 6.43 -0.71
CA TYR A 312 -18.32 7.53 -1.34
C TYR A 312 -19.15 8.20 -2.45
N PRO A 313 -20.27 8.87 -2.12
CA PRO A 313 -21.25 9.31 -3.10
C PRO A 313 -20.71 10.36 -4.09
N GLU A 314 -19.83 11.26 -3.65
CA GLU A 314 -19.25 12.30 -4.51
C GLU A 314 -18.33 11.70 -5.57
N GLU A 315 -17.47 10.77 -5.17
CA GLU A 315 -16.56 10.06 -6.06
C GLU A 315 -17.31 9.10 -6.97
N ALA A 316 -18.36 8.44 -6.47
CA ALA A 316 -19.21 7.56 -7.27
C ALA A 316 -19.90 8.32 -8.40
N ALA A 317 -20.43 9.53 -8.11
CA ALA A 317 -21.04 10.40 -9.11
C ALA A 317 -20.02 10.87 -10.18
N ALA A 318 -18.79 11.19 -9.76
CA ALA A 318 -17.72 11.57 -10.68
C ALA A 318 -17.23 10.41 -11.58
N ALA A 319 -17.57 9.18 -11.23
CA ALA A 319 -17.11 7.94 -11.85
C ALA A 319 -18.21 7.19 -12.63
N GLU A 320 -19.34 7.84 -12.94
CA GLU A 320 -20.48 7.22 -13.61
C GLU A 320 -20.19 6.78 -15.06
N ALA A 321 -19.27 7.46 -15.75
CA ALA A 321 -18.96 7.19 -17.15
C ALA A 321 -18.16 5.89 -17.39
N GLU A 322 -17.43 5.42 -16.37
CA GLU A 322 -16.64 4.19 -16.44
C GLU A 322 -17.46 3.00 -15.91
N SER A 323 -17.47 1.88 -16.63
CA SER A 323 -18.18 0.66 -16.17
C SER A 323 -17.47 0.00 -14.99
N PHE A 324 -18.18 -0.80 -14.20
CA PHE A 324 -17.56 -1.55 -13.10
C PHE A 324 -16.55 -2.58 -13.63
N GLU A 325 -16.87 -3.24 -14.74
CA GLU A 325 -16.04 -4.25 -15.38
C GLU A 325 -14.72 -3.65 -15.89
N ASP A 326 -14.77 -2.51 -16.57
CA ASP A 326 -13.57 -1.83 -17.07
C ASP A 326 -12.68 -1.35 -15.92
N ALA A 327 -13.31 -0.76 -14.89
CA ALA A 327 -12.62 -0.31 -13.69
C ALA A 327 -11.93 -1.46 -12.93
N LEU A 328 -12.61 -2.60 -12.80
CA LEU A 328 -12.06 -3.79 -12.15
C LEU A 328 -10.97 -4.44 -13.00
N ALA A 329 -11.14 -4.50 -14.33
CA ALA A 329 -10.11 -5.00 -15.24
C ALA A 329 -8.85 -4.14 -15.18
N TRP A 330 -8.99 -2.81 -15.21
CA TRP A 330 -7.88 -1.89 -15.00
C TRP A 330 -7.23 -2.12 -13.63
N ALA A 331 -8.00 -2.15 -12.55
CA ALA A 331 -7.46 -2.36 -11.21
C ALA A 331 -6.75 -3.73 -11.05
N ALA A 332 -7.19 -4.75 -11.79
CA ALA A 332 -6.64 -6.10 -11.78
C ALA A 332 -5.49 -6.35 -12.77
N ASP A 333 -5.22 -5.42 -13.70
CA ASP A 333 -4.16 -5.58 -14.70
C ASP A 333 -2.79 -5.86 -14.07
N ILE A 334 -1.94 -6.65 -14.72
CA ILE A 334 -0.66 -7.04 -14.10
C ILE A 334 0.42 -6.02 -14.47
N ARG A 335 0.96 -5.33 -13.47
CA ARG A 335 2.08 -4.38 -13.62
C ARG A 335 3.39 -5.11 -13.40
N HIS A 336 4.39 -4.76 -14.19
CA HIS A 336 5.75 -5.32 -14.12
C HIS A 336 5.81 -6.86 -14.19
N GLY A 337 4.80 -7.49 -14.80
CA GLY A 337 4.70 -8.96 -14.89
C GLY A 337 4.42 -9.67 -13.57
N VAL A 338 4.04 -8.94 -12.51
CA VAL A 338 3.96 -9.51 -11.16
C VAL A 338 2.63 -9.26 -10.43
N THR A 339 2.14 -8.03 -10.33
CA THR A 339 0.95 -7.71 -9.49
C THR A 339 0.12 -6.56 -10.04
N GLY A 340 -1.18 -6.57 -9.74
CA GLY A 340 -2.08 -5.43 -9.93
C GLY A 340 -2.27 -4.58 -8.67
N LEU A 341 -3.07 -3.52 -8.78
CA LEU A 341 -3.59 -2.78 -7.61
C LEU A 341 -4.51 -3.67 -6.78
N LEU A 342 -5.33 -4.48 -7.46
CA LEU A 342 -6.13 -5.56 -6.93
C LEU A 342 -5.66 -6.87 -7.55
N SER A 343 -5.36 -7.87 -6.73
CA SER A 343 -4.93 -9.18 -7.22
C SER A 343 -6.02 -10.22 -6.96
N LEU A 344 -6.32 -11.03 -7.96
CA LEU A 344 -7.26 -12.15 -7.80
C LEU A 344 -6.66 -13.18 -6.83
N VAL A 345 -7.43 -13.59 -5.82
CA VAL A 345 -6.99 -14.54 -4.80
C VAL A 345 -7.10 -15.96 -5.37
N PRO A 346 -5.98 -16.71 -5.54
CA PRO A 346 -6.02 -18.03 -6.14
C PRO A 346 -6.84 -19.03 -5.33
N GLY A 347 -7.59 -19.89 -6.03
CA GLY A 347 -8.31 -21.01 -5.39
C GLY A 347 -9.59 -20.63 -4.61
N VAL A 348 -9.96 -19.35 -4.55
CA VAL A 348 -11.17 -18.90 -3.87
C VAL A 348 -12.36 -18.84 -4.84
N ARG A 349 -13.50 -19.41 -4.43
CA ARG A 349 -14.78 -19.33 -5.16
C ARG A 349 -15.93 -18.92 -4.22
N PRO A 350 -16.78 -17.93 -4.60
CA PRO A 350 -16.68 -17.08 -5.79
C PRO A 350 -15.38 -16.26 -5.80
N ALA A 351 -15.01 -15.72 -6.96
CA ALA A 351 -13.79 -14.93 -7.11
C ALA A 351 -13.71 -13.83 -6.05
N ALA A 352 -12.51 -13.65 -5.50
CA ALA A 352 -12.22 -12.63 -4.51
C ALA A 352 -10.91 -11.92 -4.88
N TRP A 353 -10.80 -10.67 -4.49
CA TRP A 353 -9.67 -9.80 -4.76
C TRP A 353 -9.02 -9.38 -3.44
N SER A 354 -7.70 -9.22 -3.46
CA SER A 354 -6.91 -8.60 -2.39
C SER A 354 -6.31 -7.32 -2.92
N VAL A 355 -6.33 -6.25 -2.12
CA VAL A 355 -5.57 -5.04 -2.41
C VAL A 355 -4.08 -5.29 -2.23
N PHE A 356 -3.25 -4.72 -3.09
CA PHE A 356 -1.80 -4.80 -2.93
C PHE A 356 -1.39 -4.17 -1.60
N GLY A 357 -0.80 -4.96 -0.71
CA GLY A 357 -0.68 -4.59 0.70
C GLY A 357 0.18 -3.36 0.98
N SER A 358 1.03 -2.92 0.05
CA SER A 358 1.78 -1.67 0.21
C SER A 358 0.87 -0.46 0.12
N LEU A 359 -0.23 -0.52 -0.66
CA LEU A 359 -1.17 0.59 -0.79
C LEU A 359 -1.85 0.88 0.56
N VAL A 360 -2.26 -0.17 1.27
CA VAL A 360 -2.84 -0.08 2.62
C VAL A 360 -1.83 0.56 3.58
N ALA A 361 -0.63 0.00 3.65
CA ALA A 361 0.41 0.52 4.53
C ALA A 361 0.73 1.99 4.20
N ASP A 362 0.83 2.33 2.92
CA ASP A 362 1.14 3.68 2.41
C ASP A 362 0.10 4.70 2.83
N VAL A 363 -1.17 4.34 2.82
CA VAL A 363 -2.25 5.19 3.33
C VAL A 363 -2.21 5.26 4.86
N GLU A 364 -2.05 4.15 5.58
CA GLU A 364 -2.02 4.13 7.06
C GLU A 364 -0.91 4.99 7.66
N GLY A 365 0.31 4.91 7.11
CA GLY A 365 1.45 5.67 7.66
C GLY A 365 1.52 7.12 7.19
N ARG A 366 0.47 7.67 6.58
CA ARG A 366 0.38 9.09 6.21
C ARG A 366 -0.38 9.87 7.29
N PRO A 367 0.21 10.93 7.88
CA PRO A 367 -0.49 11.75 8.87
C PRO A 367 -1.73 12.46 8.31
N ASP A 368 -1.78 12.69 7.00
CA ASP A 368 -2.85 13.39 6.29
C ASP A 368 -3.84 12.42 5.62
N ALA A 369 -3.76 11.12 5.88
CA ALA A 369 -4.69 10.16 5.32
C ALA A 369 -6.11 10.39 5.87
N PRO A 370 -7.15 10.41 5.02
CA PRO A 370 -8.51 10.52 5.49
C PRO A 370 -8.85 9.32 6.40
N PRO A 371 -9.61 9.54 7.49
CA PRO A 371 -10.09 8.44 8.31
C PRO A 371 -10.98 7.51 7.48
N VAL A 372 -10.97 6.23 7.84
CA VAL A 372 -11.90 5.26 7.25
C VAL A 372 -13.34 5.69 7.62
N PRO A 373 -14.27 5.81 6.67
CA PRO A 373 -15.66 6.17 6.99
C PRO A 373 -16.27 5.24 8.04
N ILE A 374 -17.05 5.76 8.98
CA ILE A 374 -17.66 4.95 10.06
C ILE A 374 -18.46 3.77 9.47
N GLY A 375 -19.27 4.04 8.44
CA GLY A 375 -20.05 3.01 7.74
C GLY A 375 -19.21 1.92 7.07
N MET A 376 -17.94 2.19 6.74
CA MET A 376 -17.03 1.18 6.18
C MET A 376 -16.67 0.11 7.20
N TRP A 377 -16.61 0.42 8.49
CA TRP A 377 -16.35 -0.57 9.53
C TRP A 377 -17.51 -1.57 9.68
N SER A 378 -18.74 -1.07 9.69
CA SER A 378 -19.95 -1.90 9.67
C SER A 378 -19.99 -2.78 8.43
N PHE A 379 -19.73 -2.17 7.26
CA PHE A 379 -19.71 -2.88 5.99
C PHE A 379 -18.62 -3.96 5.96
N ALA A 380 -17.39 -3.62 6.38
CA ALA A 380 -16.26 -4.54 6.50
C ALA A 380 -16.59 -5.76 7.38
N PHE A 381 -17.25 -5.54 8.52
CA PHE A 381 -17.64 -6.62 9.42
C PHE A 381 -18.66 -7.58 8.79
N VAL A 382 -19.60 -7.06 7.99
CA VAL A 382 -20.61 -7.86 7.28
C VAL A 382 -19.99 -8.65 6.12
N VAL A 383 -19.10 -8.04 5.34
CA VAL A 383 -18.51 -8.69 4.15
C VAL A 383 -17.30 -9.57 4.47
N ALA A 384 -16.77 -9.50 5.69
CA ALA A 384 -15.66 -10.34 6.12
C ALA A 384 -16.01 -11.84 5.93
N PRO A 385 -15.22 -12.59 5.14
CA PRO A 385 -15.61 -13.91 4.63
C PRO A 385 -15.59 -15.01 5.69
N ASP A 386 -14.87 -14.83 6.79
CA ASP A 386 -14.79 -15.83 7.85
C ASP A 386 -14.67 -15.20 9.26
N LYS A 387 -14.60 -16.08 10.28
CA LYS A 387 -14.48 -15.66 11.68
C LYS A 387 -13.14 -14.98 11.97
N GLY A 388 -12.07 -15.35 11.28
CA GLY A 388 -10.74 -14.76 11.44
C GLY A 388 -10.71 -13.31 10.96
N GLU A 389 -11.25 -13.03 9.77
CA GLU A 389 -11.36 -11.66 9.26
C GLU A 389 -12.34 -10.82 10.08
N ARG A 390 -13.47 -11.38 10.56
CA ARG A 390 -14.36 -10.67 11.49
C ARG A 390 -13.68 -10.32 12.81
N TRP A 391 -12.81 -11.20 13.31
CA TRP A 391 -11.98 -10.90 14.47
C TRP A 391 -10.99 -9.77 14.18
N ALA A 392 -10.34 -9.78 13.01
CA ALA A 392 -9.45 -8.70 12.59
C ALA A 392 -10.19 -7.36 12.50
N VAL A 393 -11.39 -7.34 11.93
CA VAL A 393 -12.26 -6.14 11.89
C VAL A 393 -12.61 -5.64 13.28
N ARG A 394 -13.05 -6.52 14.19
CA ARG A 394 -13.32 -6.15 15.58
C ARG A 394 -12.09 -5.53 16.25
N TRP A 395 -10.93 -6.17 16.10
CA TRP A 395 -9.69 -5.72 16.70
C TRP A 395 -9.29 -4.33 16.20
N ARG A 396 -9.27 -4.14 14.88
CA ARG A 396 -8.94 -2.87 14.22
C ARG A 396 -9.95 -1.77 14.58
N ALA A 397 -11.25 -2.09 14.59
CA ALA A 397 -12.29 -1.14 14.99
C ALA A 397 -12.10 -0.69 16.43
N HIS A 398 -11.74 -1.60 17.34
CA HIS A 398 -11.46 -1.26 18.73
C HIS A 398 -10.22 -0.35 18.85
N GLU A 399 -9.15 -0.63 18.11
CA GLU A 399 -7.92 0.18 18.12
C GLU A 399 -8.17 1.62 17.63
N GLU A 400 -8.89 1.76 16.52
CA GLU A 400 -9.08 3.05 15.84
C GLU A 400 -10.26 3.87 16.38
N LEU A 401 -11.38 3.21 16.74
CA LEU A 401 -12.63 3.91 17.04
C LEU A 401 -12.86 4.17 18.53
N VAL A 402 -12.28 3.36 19.44
CA VAL A 402 -12.45 3.59 20.88
C VAL A 402 -11.97 4.97 21.33
N PRO A 403 -10.81 5.49 20.85
CA PRO A 403 -10.39 6.86 21.18
C PRO A 403 -11.36 7.95 20.69
N LEU A 404 -12.22 7.62 19.72
CA LEU A 404 -13.18 8.53 19.09
C LEU A 404 -14.61 8.31 19.59
N ALA A 405 -14.84 7.39 20.53
CA ALA A 405 -16.20 6.97 20.90
C ALA A 405 -17.09 8.08 21.49
N ASP A 406 -16.50 9.17 21.99
CA ASP A 406 -17.25 10.30 22.54
C ASP A 406 -17.52 11.41 21.50
N THR A 407 -17.01 11.30 20.27
CA THR A 407 -17.18 12.34 19.24
C THR A 407 -18.45 12.16 18.43
N ASP A 408 -18.94 10.93 18.29
CA ASP A 408 -20.11 10.58 17.48
C ASP A 408 -20.82 9.38 18.10
N PRO A 409 -22.14 9.46 18.43
CA PRO A 409 -22.89 8.35 18.99
C PRO A 409 -22.99 7.11 18.09
N GLU A 410 -22.74 7.22 16.78
CA GLU A 410 -22.67 6.08 15.86
C GLU A 410 -21.48 5.15 16.15
N ILE A 411 -20.38 5.69 16.68
CA ILE A 411 -19.19 4.90 17.00
C ILE A 411 -19.45 3.89 18.13
N PRO A 412 -19.94 4.29 19.32
CA PRO A 412 -20.30 3.32 20.35
C PRO A 412 -21.45 2.41 19.90
N ALA A 413 -22.37 2.86 19.04
CA ALA A 413 -23.40 1.98 18.48
C ALA A 413 -22.78 0.83 17.66
N LEU A 414 -21.89 1.18 16.73
CA LEU A 414 -21.12 0.23 15.91
C LEU A 414 -20.29 -0.73 16.75
N LEU A 415 -19.54 -0.22 17.73
CA LEU A 415 -18.78 -1.07 18.66
C LEU A 415 -19.71 -2.02 19.41
N GLY A 416 -20.89 -1.56 19.82
CA GLY A 416 -21.94 -2.38 20.42
C GLY A 416 -22.36 -3.52 19.49
N HIS A 417 -22.72 -3.23 18.24
CA HIS A 417 -23.16 -4.23 17.26
C HIS A 417 -22.08 -5.26 16.96
N ILE A 418 -20.84 -4.83 16.72
CA ILE A 418 -19.71 -5.75 16.47
C ILE A 418 -19.52 -6.70 17.65
N ASN A 419 -19.53 -6.20 18.89
CA ASN A 419 -19.36 -7.03 20.07
C ASN A 419 -20.55 -7.97 20.30
N ALA A 420 -21.78 -7.52 20.05
CA ALA A 420 -22.99 -8.32 20.17
C ALA A 420 -22.96 -9.53 19.23
N VAL A 421 -22.64 -9.31 17.95
CA VAL A 421 -22.54 -10.39 16.95
C VAL A 421 -21.40 -11.35 17.27
N MET A 422 -20.32 -10.86 17.89
CA MET A 422 -19.20 -11.68 18.35
C MET A 422 -19.50 -12.46 19.65
N GLY A 423 -20.68 -12.27 20.25
CA GLY A 423 -21.14 -12.96 21.44
C GLY A 423 -20.66 -12.35 22.76
N ASP A 424 -20.02 -11.17 22.71
CA ASP A 424 -19.53 -10.45 23.89
C ASP A 424 -20.62 -9.48 24.39
N VAL A 425 -21.64 -10.07 25.01
CA VAL A 425 -22.85 -9.34 25.45
C VAL A 425 -22.53 -8.25 26.46
N GLU A 426 -21.59 -8.49 27.38
CA GLU A 426 -21.22 -7.49 28.39
C GLU A 426 -20.58 -6.25 27.77
N THR A 427 -19.62 -6.45 26.86
CA THR A 427 -18.99 -5.34 26.12
C THR A 427 -20.00 -4.64 25.21
N ALA A 428 -20.88 -5.39 24.55
CA ALA A 428 -21.96 -4.83 23.75
C ALA A 428 -22.89 -3.93 24.59
N MET A 429 -23.32 -4.41 25.76
CA MET A 429 -24.15 -3.63 26.68
C MET A 429 -23.48 -2.33 27.13
N HIS A 430 -22.17 -2.37 27.41
CA HIS A 430 -21.40 -1.18 27.76
C HIS A 430 -21.47 -0.13 26.64
N TRP A 431 -21.22 -0.55 25.41
CA TRP A 431 -21.20 0.35 24.25
C TRP A 431 -22.59 0.86 23.88
N PHE A 432 -23.61 -0.02 23.84
CA PHE A 432 -24.99 0.42 23.59
C PHE A 432 -25.49 1.38 24.65
N ARG A 433 -25.12 1.18 25.92
CA ARG A 433 -25.42 2.15 26.99
C ARG A 433 -24.82 3.52 26.69
N ARG A 434 -23.53 3.57 26.33
CA ARG A 434 -22.87 4.85 25.97
C ARG A 434 -23.55 5.51 24.77
N ALA A 435 -23.87 4.76 23.72
CA ALA A 435 -24.55 5.28 22.55
C ALA A 435 -25.97 5.79 22.89
N ALA A 436 -26.74 5.02 23.67
CA ALA A 436 -28.07 5.39 24.13
C ALA A 436 -28.04 6.66 25.02
N ASP A 437 -27.11 6.74 25.97
CA ASP A 437 -26.94 7.89 26.85
C ASP A 437 -26.51 9.15 26.04
N ALA A 438 -25.88 8.96 24.87
CA ALA A 438 -25.56 10.01 23.88
C ALA A 438 -26.72 10.32 22.89
N GLY A 439 -27.89 9.70 23.05
CA GLY A 439 -29.09 9.98 22.26
C GLY A 439 -29.35 9.04 21.07
N HIS A 440 -28.55 7.99 20.89
CA HIS A 440 -28.73 7.04 19.79
C HIS A 440 -29.95 6.13 20.03
N ALA A 441 -31.05 6.38 19.32
CA ALA A 441 -32.33 5.72 19.55
C ALA A 441 -32.31 4.19 19.33
N GLU A 442 -31.68 3.70 18.25
CA GLU A 442 -31.59 2.24 18.01
C GLU A 442 -30.75 1.53 19.07
N SER A 443 -29.63 2.11 19.50
CA SER A 443 -28.84 1.58 20.61
C SER A 443 -29.62 1.57 21.93
N ALA A 444 -30.51 2.54 22.16
CA ALA A 444 -31.41 2.53 23.31
C ALA A 444 -32.41 1.35 23.23
N ALA A 445 -32.89 1.01 22.03
CA ALA A 445 -33.68 -0.21 21.82
C ALA A 445 -32.85 -1.48 22.05
N ASP A 446 -31.61 -1.52 21.55
CA ASP A 446 -30.71 -2.67 21.69
C ASP A 446 -30.32 -2.96 23.15
N ILE A 447 -29.94 -1.93 23.92
CA ILE A 447 -29.67 -2.11 25.35
C ILE A 447 -30.96 -2.45 26.12
N GLY A 448 -32.10 -1.85 25.74
CA GLY A 448 -33.40 -2.17 26.32
C GLY A 448 -33.75 -3.66 26.16
N GLN A 449 -33.53 -4.21 24.97
CA GLN A 449 -33.72 -5.63 24.67
C GLN A 449 -32.78 -6.51 25.49
N LEU A 450 -31.50 -6.16 25.60
CA LEU A 450 -30.52 -6.92 26.41
C LEU A 450 -30.85 -6.86 27.92
N LEU A 451 -31.58 -5.84 28.36
CA LEU A 451 -31.99 -5.65 29.75
C LEU A 451 -33.37 -6.22 30.08
N MET A 452 -34.04 -6.95 29.20
CA MET A 452 -35.42 -7.45 29.43
C MET A 452 -35.59 -8.33 30.70
N GLY A 453 -34.51 -8.85 31.30
CA GLY A 453 -34.53 -9.51 32.62
C GLY A 453 -34.34 -8.58 33.83
N ARG A 454 -34.16 -7.28 33.59
CA ARG A 454 -33.97 -6.19 34.57
C ARG A 454 -34.96 -5.08 34.26
N ASP A 455 -36.24 -5.40 34.44
CA ASP A 455 -37.36 -4.60 33.94
C ASP A 455 -37.16 -3.09 34.15
N ALA A 456 -36.76 -2.65 35.35
CA ALA A 456 -36.66 -1.23 35.71
C ALA A 456 -35.69 -0.46 34.79
N GLU A 457 -34.57 -1.07 34.44
CA GLU A 457 -33.58 -0.46 33.55
C GLU A 457 -33.99 -0.60 32.08
N ALA A 458 -34.60 -1.72 31.69
CA ALA A 458 -35.12 -1.92 30.34
C ALA A 458 -36.18 -0.87 29.98
N SER A 459 -37.13 -0.59 30.87
CA SER A 459 -38.18 0.42 30.63
C SER A 459 -37.61 1.78 30.26
N ARG A 460 -36.59 2.24 30.98
CA ARG A 460 -35.99 3.56 30.74
C ARG A 460 -35.46 3.70 29.32
N TYR A 461 -34.70 2.71 28.84
CA TYR A 461 -34.10 2.76 27.51
C TYR A 461 -35.13 2.49 26.41
N LEU A 462 -36.09 1.58 26.64
CA LEU A 462 -37.18 1.31 25.70
C LEU A 462 -38.13 2.50 25.57
N GLU A 463 -38.43 3.24 26.65
CA GLU A 463 -39.18 4.50 26.63
C GLU A 463 -38.47 5.53 25.76
N GLN A 464 -37.17 5.77 26.01
CA GLN A 464 -36.36 6.68 25.21
C GLN A 464 -36.40 6.33 23.71
N ALA A 465 -36.18 5.06 23.36
CA ALA A 465 -36.20 4.61 21.97
C ALA A 465 -37.60 4.68 21.34
N ALA A 466 -38.64 4.35 22.10
CA ALA A 466 -40.03 4.37 21.65
C ALA A 466 -40.53 5.80 21.37
N GLU A 467 -40.18 6.75 22.24
CA GLU A 467 -40.46 8.18 22.07
C GLU A 467 -39.71 8.77 20.86
N ALA A 468 -38.51 8.27 20.59
CA ALA A 468 -37.75 8.61 19.38
C ALA A 468 -38.29 7.93 18.10
N GLY A 469 -39.35 7.12 18.19
CA GLY A 469 -40.03 6.52 17.04
C GLY A 469 -39.51 5.14 16.62
N VAL A 470 -38.63 4.51 17.39
CA VAL A 470 -38.15 3.16 17.09
C VAL A 470 -39.29 2.15 17.29
N VAL A 471 -39.85 1.66 16.18
CA VAL A 471 -41.05 0.81 16.17
C VAL A 471 -40.85 -0.47 16.99
N ARG A 472 -39.70 -1.12 16.86
CA ARG A 472 -39.34 -2.30 17.67
C ARG A 472 -39.36 -1.97 19.16
N ALA A 473 -38.85 -0.81 19.57
CA ALA A 473 -38.85 -0.40 20.97
C ALA A 473 -40.25 -0.09 21.49
N GLN A 474 -41.11 0.52 20.68
CA GLN A 474 -42.53 0.76 21.04
C GLN A 474 -43.24 -0.55 21.36
N TYR A 475 -43.04 -1.57 20.52
CA TYR A 475 -43.57 -2.90 20.75
C TYR A 475 -42.97 -3.55 22.01
N GLN A 476 -41.64 -3.56 22.14
CA GLN A 476 -40.94 -4.14 23.29
C GLN A 476 -41.36 -3.46 24.62
N LEU A 477 -41.51 -2.14 24.62
CA LEU A 477 -41.99 -1.38 25.76
C LEU A 477 -43.43 -1.75 26.10
N GLY A 478 -44.31 -1.83 25.09
CA GLY A 478 -45.71 -2.24 25.27
C GLY A 478 -45.83 -3.61 25.93
N MET A 479 -45.04 -4.59 25.47
CA MET A 479 -44.99 -5.92 26.07
C MET A 479 -44.46 -5.92 27.50
N LEU A 480 -43.40 -5.15 27.76
CA LEU A 480 -42.82 -5.00 29.11
C LEU A 480 -43.84 -4.39 30.09
N LEU A 481 -44.53 -3.33 29.67
CA LEU A 481 -45.57 -2.68 30.48
C LEU A 481 -46.79 -3.58 30.70
N ALA A 482 -47.21 -4.34 29.67
CA ALA A 482 -48.29 -5.31 29.78
C ALA A 482 -47.96 -6.43 30.79
N GLY A 483 -46.75 -6.99 30.74
CA GLY A 483 -46.28 -7.99 31.71
C GLY A 483 -46.26 -7.45 33.14
N ARG A 484 -45.79 -6.21 33.33
CA ARG A 484 -45.85 -5.54 34.64
C ARG A 484 -47.27 -5.33 35.12
N ALA A 485 -48.15 -4.81 34.27
CA ALA A 485 -49.56 -4.63 34.59
C ALA A 485 -50.21 -5.96 35.00
N GLN A 486 -49.89 -7.06 34.31
CA GLN A 486 -50.36 -8.40 34.67
C GLN A 486 -49.87 -8.82 36.06
N SER A 487 -48.60 -8.58 36.39
CA SER A 487 -48.06 -8.91 37.72
C SER A 487 -48.77 -8.16 38.85
N TRP A 488 -49.05 -6.86 38.66
CA TRP A 488 -49.75 -6.04 39.65
C TRP A 488 -51.22 -6.41 39.78
N LEU A 489 -51.91 -6.61 38.64
CA LEU A 489 -53.30 -7.05 38.64
C LEU A 489 -53.47 -8.43 39.28
N THR A 490 -52.51 -9.34 39.09
CA THR A 490 -52.51 -10.66 39.75
C THR A 490 -52.49 -10.51 41.27
N ARG A 491 -51.56 -9.71 41.82
CA ARG A 491 -51.49 -9.45 43.27
C ARG A 491 -52.77 -8.80 43.81
N ALA A 492 -53.35 -7.86 43.07
CA ALA A 492 -54.59 -7.22 43.47
C ALA A 492 -55.78 -8.20 43.46
N ALA A 493 -55.86 -9.08 42.46
CA ALA A 493 -56.89 -10.12 42.38
C ALA A 493 -56.75 -11.16 43.49
N GLU A 494 -55.53 -11.59 43.82
CA GLU A 494 -55.23 -12.47 44.96
C GLU A 494 -55.65 -11.85 46.30
N ALA A 495 -55.53 -10.52 46.43
CA ALA A 495 -56.03 -9.77 47.58
C ALA A 495 -57.56 -9.55 47.59
N GLY A 496 -58.30 -10.12 46.63
CA GLY A 496 -59.76 -10.05 46.55
C GLY A 496 -60.33 -8.86 45.75
N HIS A 497 -59.49 -8.11 45.02
CA HIS A 497 -59.96 -7.00 44.18
C HIS A 497 -60.66 -7.51 42.91
N THR A 498 -61.98 -7.52 42.91
CA THR A 498 -62.82 -8.13 41.86
C THR A 498 -62.60 -7.56 40.45
N THR A 499 -62.47 -6.23 40.31
CA THR A 499 -62.22 -5.60 39.00
C THR A 499 -60.85 -5.97 38.42
N ALA A 500 -59.84 -6.21 39.26
CA ALA A 500 -58.52 -6.65 38.80
C ALA A 500 -58.60 -8.08 38.27
N GLY A 501 -59.37 -8.94 38.96
CA GLY A 501 -59.70 -10.30 38.52
C GLY A 501 -60.42 -10.34 37.15
N GLN A 502 -61.29 -9.38 36.87
CA GLN A 502 -61.99 -9.28 35.59
C GLN A 502 -61.11 -8.77 34.44
N ALA A 503 -60.11 -7.93 34.73
CA ALA A 503 -59.21 -7.36 33.71
C ALA A 503 -58.06 -8.31 33.31
N LEU A 504 -57.68 -9.25 34.19
CA LEU A 504 -56.57 -10.19 33.97
C LEU A 504 -56.68 -11.07 32.71
N PRO A 505 -57.83 -11.68 32.37
CA PRO A 505 -57.93 -12.54 31.20
C PRO A 505 -57.64 -11.81 29.88
N ALA A 506 -58.13 -10.58 29.73
CA ALA A 506 -57.90 -9.76 28.53
C ALA A 506 -56.43 -9.33 28.39
N LEU A 507 -55.73 -9.11 29.51
CA LEU A 507 -54.31 -8.76 29.48
C LEU A 507 -53.44 -10.00 29.19
N ARG A 508 -53.80 -11.17 29.72
CA ARG A 508 -53.14 -12.45 29.42
C ARG A 508 -53.18 -12.80 27.95
N THR A 509 -54.31 -12.55 27.27
CA THR A 509 -54.38 -12.78 25.82
C THR A 509 -53.36 -11.95 25.04
N VAL A 510 -52.99 -10.76 25.52
CA VAL A 510 -51.98 -9.91 24.87
C VAL A 510 -50.55 -10.38 25.18
N THR A 511 -50.29 -10.82 26.40
CA THR A 511 -48.96 -11.24 26.85
C THR A 511 -48.60 -12.68 26.47
N ASP A 512 -49.58 -13.56 26.31
CA ASP A 512 -49.42 -14.98 25.92
C ASP A 512 -49.39 -15.17 24.39
N THR A 513 -49.67 -14.13 23.59
CA THR A 513 -49.55 -14.20 22.13
C THR A 513 -48.06 -14.13 21.77
N PRO A 514 -47.51 -15.14 21.05
CA PRO A 514 -46.12 -15.09 20.63
C PRO A 514 -45.88 -13.87 19.74
N PRO A 515 -44.71 -13.22 19.83
CA PRO A 515 -44.42 -12.04 19.02
C PRO A 515 -44.55 -12.38 17.54
N ASP A 516 -45.21 -11.52 16.78
CA ASP A 516 -45.16 -11.55 15.31
C ASP A 516 -43.68 -11.41 14.93
N THR A 517 -43.07 -12.52 14.50
CA THR A 517 -41.75 -12.48 13.90
C THR A 517 -41.87 -11.81 12.56
N VAL A 518 -41.68 -10.50 12.51
CA VAL A 518 -41.34 -9.82 11.27
C VAL A 518 -39.96 -10.35 10.87
N GLU A 519 -39.93 -11.25 9.90
CA GLU A 519 -38.68 -11.66 9.24
C GLU A 519 -37.99 -10.39 8.73
N ALA A 520 -36.74 -10.20 9.15
CA ALA A 520 -35.86 -9.10 8.80
C ALA A 520 -35.23 -9.29 7.41
#